data_AF-A0A804QDI1-F1
#
_entry.id   AF-A0A804QDI1-F1
#
_cell.length_a   1.000
_cell.length_b   1.000
_cell.length_c   1.000
_cell.angle_alpha   90.00
_cell.angle_beta   90.00
_cell.angle_gamma   90.00
#
_symmetry.space_group_name_H-M   'P 1'
#
loop_
_entity.id
_entity.type
_entity.pdbx_description
1 polymer ?
#
loop_
_entity_poly.entity_id
_entity_poly.type
_entity_poly.pdbx_seq_one_letter_code
_entity_poly.pdbx_strand_id
1 'polypeptide(L)'
;MFEYLQHVFCSTQFFEPFVIPLLLDKLSSSLPLAKVSSSTFCIAPTEQFTIVNALSNLVVLIFYFQFDSLKYLDKCIRFYGADRMVRHASTVWYKLKEVIFNLSLDQLLISEALNCLKTAIMYTDSSDKDLFINLILLDEDIVNKIHSVSSVEKTILSSLEDLSQLHALGSVISILAESSTYFCTRVLQEHFAHLVDIVGTKADYESWQLNNCNGSSSAPVNYGALYLSVQLLSSCREVALVSYEDFSSVKLAKGSWWLILQKKLEQLIHL
;
A
#
# COMPACT_ATOMS: atom_id res chain seq x y z
N MET A 1 -23.09 -4.11 21.20
CA MET A 1 -23.66 -2.75 21.01
C MET A 1 -22.72 -1.86 20.18
N PHE A 2 -21.44 -1.78 20.55
CA PHE A 2 -20.43 -1.00 19.82
C PHE A 2 -20.29 -1.34 18.33
N GLU A 3 -20.10 -2.61 17.99
CA GLU A 3 -19.97 -3.06 16.59
C GLU A 3 -21.23 -2.77 15.77
N TYR A 4 -22.41 -2.88 16.40
CA TYR A 4 -23.69 -2.57 15.77
C TYR A 4 -23.80 -1.07 15.46
N LEU A 5 -23.42 -0.20 16.39
CA LEU A 5 -23.39 1.24 16.13
C LEU A 5 -22.42 1.57 15.00
N GLN A 6 -21.21 1.00 15.03
CA GLN A 6 -20.25 1.16 13.93
C GLN A 6 -20.85 0.76 12.58
N HIS A 7 -21.49 -0.42 12.52
CA HIS A 7 -22.16 -0.89 11.32
C HIS A 7 -23.23 0.09 10.85
N VAL A 8 -24.12 0.55 11.74
CA VAL A 8 -25.16 1.53 11.40
C VAL A 8 -24.56 2.80 10.82
N PHE A 9 -23.52 3.35 11.44
CA PHE A 9 -22.86 4.57 10.95
C PHE A 9 -22.18 4.37 9.58
N CYS A 10 -21.43 3.29 9.40
CA CYS A 10 -20.79 2.98 8.10
C CYS A 10 -21.83 2.73 7.00
N SER A 11 -22.97 2.12 7.33
CA SER A 11 -24.03 1.86 6.34
C SER A 11 -24.88 3.09 6.01
N THR A 12 -24.69 4.21 6.70
CA THR A 12 -25.49 5.43 6.49
C THR A 12 -24.69 6.54 5.84
N GLN A 13 -25.15 6.96 4.66
CA GLN A 13 -24.54 8.04 3.87
C GLN A 13 -24.41 9.39 4.57
N PHE A 14 -25.29 9.68 5.54
CA PHE A 14 -25.32 11.00 6.19
C PHE A 14 -24.06 11.32 6.99
N PHE A 15 -23.34 10.28 7.45
CA PHE A 15 -22.17 10.46 8.30
C PHE A 15 -20.85 10.43 7.53
N GLU A 16 -20.83 9.92 6.29
CA GLU A 16 -19.63 9.80 5.46
C GLU A 16 -18.79 11.08 5.41
N PRO A 17 -19.35 12.29 5.14
CA PRO A 17 -18.55 13.52 5.02
C PRO A 17 -17.85 13.93 6.32
N PHE A 18 -18.31 13.42 7.46
CA PHE A 18 -17.78 13.74 8.78
C PHE A 18 -16.86 12.62 9.29
N VAL A 19 -17.26 11.38 9.05
CA VAL A 19 -16.59 10.19 9.56
C VAL A 19 -15.22 10.00 8.92
N ILE A 20 -15.12 10.02 7.58
CA ILE A 20 -13.83 9.76 6.92
C ILE A 20 -12.80 10.82 7.33
N PRO A 21 -13.06 12.13 7.23
CA PRO A 21 -12.10 13.13 7.66
C PRO A 21 -11.70 13.00 9.13
N LEU A 22 -12.65 12.68 10.02
CA LEU A 22 -12.35 12.48 11.43
C LEU A 22 -11.43 11.28 11.67
N LEU A 23 -11.67 10.15 11.00
CA LEU A 23 -10.80 8.97 11.09
C LEU A 23 -9.38 9.29 10.61
N LEU A 24 -9.28 9.98 9.48
CA LEU A 24 -8.00 10.36 8.87
C LEU A 24 -7.24 11.36 9.76
N ASP A 25 -7.93 12.30 10.39
CA ASP A 25 -7.34 13.20 11.39
C ASP A 25 -6.79 12.41 12.60
N LYS A 26 -7.53 11.40 13.08
CA LYS A 26 -7.07 10.55 14.19
C LYS A 26 -5.86 9.70 13.84
N LEU A 27 -5.75 9.21 12.61
CA LEU A 27 -4.53 8.51 12.14
C LEU A 27 -3.31 9.44 12.15
N SER A 28 -3.52 10.74 11.91
CA SER A 28 -2.46 11.76 11.92
C SER A 28 -1.99 12.13 13.33
N SER A 29 -2.88 12.02 14.31
CA SER A 29 -2.55 12.35 15.69
C SER A 29 -1.61 11.29 16.27
N SER A 30 -0.33 11.63 16.37
CA SER A 30 0.77 10.81 16.90
C SER A 30 0.72 10.64 18.43
N LEU A 31 -0.47 10.62 19.03
CA LEU A 31 -0.64 10.59 20.48
C LEU A 31 -0.87 9.16 20.98
N PRO A 32 0.16 8.49 21.53
CA PRO A 32 -0.07 7.41 22.47
C PRO A 32 -0.63 8.05 23.76
N LEU A 33 -1.79 7.57 24.23
CA LEU A 33 -2.27 7.78 25.61
C LEU A 33 -2.35 9.27 26.06
N ALA A 34 -3.27 10.06 25.51
CA ALA A 34 -3.60 11.36 26.11
C ALA A 34 -5.06 11.39 26.57
N LYS A 35 -5.24 11.47 27.89
CA LYS A 35 -6.49 11.79 28.59
C LYS A 35 -7.23 12.91 27.87
N VAL A 36 -8.34 12.59 27.21
CA VAL A 36 -9.32 13.59 26.77
C VAL A 36 -9.97 14.16 28.02
N SER A 37 -9.46 15.32 28.46
CA SER A 37 -10.25 16.27 29.22
C SER A 37 -11.42 16.69 28.33
N SER A 38 -12.62 16.30 28.76
CA SER A 38 -13.89 16.71 28.17
C SER A 38 -14.05 18.22 28.26
N SER A 39 -13.53 18.97 27.28
CA SER A 39 -13.74 20.41 27.16
C SER A 39 -14.53 20.71 25.89
N THR A 40 -15.85 20.62 26.06
CA THR A 40 -16.84 21.62 25.64
C THR A 40 -16.64 22.28 24.26
N PHE A 41 -17.28 21.71 23.23
CA PHE A 41 -17.67 22.46 22.05
C PHE A 41 -19.11 22.98 22.26
N CYS A 42 -19.24 24.20 22.77
CA CYS A 42 -20.52 24.90 22.88
C CYS A 42 -20.83 25.60 21.54
N ILE A 43 -21.73 25.03 20.75
CA ILE A 43 -22.46 25.75 19.71
C ILE A 43 -23.96 25.47 19.94
N ALA A 44 -24.77 26.53 19.86
CA ALA A 44 -26.19 26.52 20.19
C ALA A 44 -26.99 25.46 19.39
N PRO A 45 -27.97 24.77 20.02
CA PRO A 45 -28.64 23.63 19.42
C PRO A 45 -29.79 24.06 18.48
N THR A 46 -29.75 23.62 17.23
CA THR A 46 -30.94 23.16 16.51
C THR A 46 -31.06 21.65 16.73
N GLU A 47 -32.26 21.08 16.86
CA GLU A 47 -32.46 19.69 17.35
C GLU A 47 -31.70 18.60 16.56
N GLN A 48 -31.39 18.83 15.28
CA GLN A 48 -30.53 17.94 14.48
C GLN A 48 -29.04 18.00 14.88
N PHE A 49 -28.56 19.15 15.35
CA PHE A 49 -27.17 19.34 15.77
C PHE A 49 -26.83 18.62 17.08
N THR A 50 -27.79 18.43 17.98
CA THR A 50 -27.55 17.76 19.27
C THR A 50 -27.26 16.27 19.08
N ILE A 51 -27.98 15.62 18.17
CA ILE A 51 -27.74 14.22 17.82
C ILE A 51 -26.39 14.09 17.10
N VAL A 52 -26.10 14.93 16.10
CA VAL A 52 -24.81 14.88 15.41
C VAL A 52 -23.64 15.15 16.35
N ASN A 53 -23.75 16.09 17.29
CA ASN A 53 -22.68 16.39 18.25
C ASN A 53 -22.54 15.28 19.31
N ALA A 54 -23.64 14.72 19.80
CA ALA A 54 -23.60 13.57 20.71
C ALA A 54 -23.01 12.33 20.04
N LEU A 55 -23.39 12.06 18.78
CA LEU A 55 -22.86 10.98 17.97
C LEU A 55 -21.39 11.25 17.61
N SER A 56 -21.00 12.49 17.30
CA SER A 56 -19.61 12.89 17.10
C SER A 56 -18.77 12.66 18.35
N ASN A 57 -19.27 13.01 19.54
CA ASN A 57 -18.60 12.72 20.81
C ASN A 57 -18.51 11.21 21.08
N LEU A 58 -19.55 10.44 20.72
CA LEU A 58 -19.54 8.98 20.82
C LEU A 58 -18.53 8.37 19.85
N VAL A 59 -18.48 8.86 18.62
CA VAL A 59 -17.53 8.52 17.56
C VAL A 59 -16.11 8.86 18.04
N VAL A 60 -15.85 10.03 18.60
CA VAL A 60 -14.54 10.39 19.20
C VAL A 60 -14.16 9.48 20.37
N LEU A 61 -15.12 9.07 21.21
CA LEU A 61 -14.90 8.08 22.27
C LEU A 61 -14.62 6.67 21.72
N ILE A 62 -15.25 6.31 20.59
CA ILE A 62 -15.07 5.04 19.89
C ILE A 62 -13.67 4.96 19.24
N PHE A 63 -13.11 6.08 18.78
CA PHE A 63 -11.84 6.15 18.04
C PHE A 63 -10.63 6.51 18.91
N TYR A 64 -10.60 6.05 20.16
CA TYR A 64 -9.48 6.34 21.07
C TYR A 64 -8.15 5.71 20.60
N PHE A 65 -8.20 4.69 19.74
CA PHE A 65 -7.04 4.00 19.23
C PHE A 65 -6.97 4.06 17.70
N GLN A 66 -5.77 4.33 17.16
CA GLN A 66 -5.51 4.30 15.71
C GLN A 66 -5.92 2.97 15.08
N PHE A 67 -5.75 1.86 15.82
CA PHE A 67 -6.14 0.52 15.39
C PHE A 67 -7.65 0.40 15.14
N ASP A 68 -8.48 0.92 16.06
CA ASP A 68 -9.94 0.91 15.91
C ASP A 68 -10.39 1.83 14.77
N SER A 69 -9.68 2.94 14.57
CA SER A 69 -9.91 3.84 13.43
C SER A 69 -9.64 3.16 12.09
N LEU A 70 -8.58 2.36 11.97
CA LEU A 70 -8.30 1.61 10.74
C LEU A 70 -9.34 0.52 10.48
N LYS A 71 -9.73 -0.24 11.51
CA LYS A 71 -10.81 -1.24 11.39
C LYS A 71 -12.12 -0.63 10.94
N TYR A 72 -12.41 0.56 11.43
CA TYR A 72 -13.61 1.26 11.09
C TYR A 72 -13.53 1.91 9.70
N LEU A 73 -12.36 2.42 9.30
CA LEU A 73 -12.11 2.86 7.94
C LEU A 73 -12.26 1.71 6.94
N ASP A 74 -11.75 0.51 7.25
CA ASP A 74 -11.96 -0.71 6.45
C ASP A 74 -13.45 -1.00 6.25
N LYS A 75 -14.26 -0.89 7.31
CA LYS A 75 -15.73 -1.00 7.21
C LYS A 75 -16.32 0.10 6.33
N CYS A 76 -15.94 1.36 6.53
CA CYS A 76 -16.41 2.49 5.70
C CYS A 76 -16.14 2.27 4.21
N ILE A 77 -14.93 1.80 3.85
CA ILE A 77 -14.56 1.50 2.46
C ILE A 77 -15.51 0.48 1.84
N ARG A 78 -15.90 -0.57 2.59
CA ARG A 78 -16.82 -1.61 2.12
C ARG A 78 -18.25 -1.11 1.92
N PHE A 79 -18.70 -0.17 2.75
CA PHE A 79 -20.11 0.25 2.79
C PHE A 79 -20.43 1.51 1.98
N TYR A 80 -19.50 2.46 1.83
CA TYR A 80 -19.80 3.73 1.15
C TYR A 80 -19.87 3.64 -0.37
N GLY A 81 -19.33 2.57 -0.96
CA GLY A 81 -19.31 2.41 -2.41
C GLY A 81 -18.10 3.10 -3.06
N ALA A 82 -17.75 2.62 -4.25
CA ALA A 82 -16.56 3.03 -4.97
C ALA A 82 -16.58 4.52 -5.36
N ASP A 83 -17.73 4.99 -5.85
CA ASP A 83 -17.97 6.37 -6.32
C ASP A 83 -17.64 7.42 -5.25
N ARG A 84 -17.88 7.06 -4.00
CA ARG A 84 -17.66 7.94 -2.85
C ARG A 84 -16.25 7.85 -2.32
N MET A 85 -15.73 6.63 -2.24
CA MET A 85 -14.36 6.39 -1.79
C MET A 85 -13.31 7.06 -2.68
N VAL A 86 -13.59 7.20 -3.99
CA VAL A 86 -12.72 7.93 -4.93
C VAL A 86 -12.44 9.37 -4.48
N ARG A 87 -13.43 10.05 -3.87
CA ARG A 87 -13.25 11.43 -3.37
C ARG A 87 -12.28 11.52 -2.18
N HIS A 88 -12.09 10.40 -1.49
CA HIS A 88 -11.22 10.27 -0.34
C HIS A 88 -9.94 9.48 -0.65
N ALA A 89 -9.78 8.99 -1.89
CA ALA A 89 -8.69 8.11 -2.30
C ALA A 89 -7.30 8.64 -1.93
N SER A 90 -7.02 9.89 -2.30
CA SER A 90 -5.76 10.57 -2.00
C SER A 90 -5.48 10.60 -0.50
N THR A 91 -6.42 11.13 0.28
CA THR A 91 -6.26 11.29 1.72
C THR A 91 -6.16 9.93 2.44
N VAL A 92 -6.93 8.94 2.02
CA VAL A 92 -6.86 7.57 2.53
C VAL A 92 -5.49 6.98 2.25
N TRP A 93 -4.99 7.06 1.01
CA TRP A 93 -3.66 6.57 0.66
C TRP A 93 -2.57 7.26 1.49
N TYR A 94 -2.54 8.59 1.56
CA TYR A 94 -1.50 9.30 2.30
C TYR A 94 -1.47 8.91 3.78
N LYS A 95 -2.64 8.71 4.40
CA LYS A 95 -2.71 8.28 5.81
C LYS A 95 -2.32 6.83 6.01
N LEU A 96 -2.73 5.94 5.11
CA LEU A 96 -2.26 4.55 5.13
C LEU A 96 -0.75 4.48 4.91
N LYS A 97 -0.20 5.26 3.98
CA LYS A 97 1.24 5.38 3.72
C LYS A 97 1.99 5.83 4.97
N GLU A 98 1.53 6.86 5.67
CA GLU A 98 2.11 7.30 6.95
C GLU A 98 2.16 6.16 7.97
N VAL A 99 1.08 5.39 8.12
CA VAL A 99 1.06 4.27 9.08
C VAL A 99 1.96 3.11 8.63
N ILE A 100 1.90 2.73 7.35
CA ILE A 100 2.62 1.57 6.79
C ILE A 100 4.13 1.79 6.84
N PHE A 101 4.61 3.01 6.58
CA PHE A 101 6.03 3.33 6.58
C PHE A 101 6.54 3.90 7.91
N ASN A 102 5.67 4.09 8.91
CA ASN A 102 6.11 4.56 10.22
C ASN A 102 6.64 3.41 11.07
N LEU A 103 7.96 3.44 11.26
CA LEU A 103 8.76 2.41 11.92
C LEU A 103 8.57 2.34 13.44
N SER A 104 7.93 3.34 14.02
CA SER A 104 7.67 3.39 15.47
C SER A 104 6.40 2.64 15.89
N LEU A 105 5.62 2.13 14.94
CA LEU A 105 4.30 1.55 15.18
C LEU A 105 4.34 0.03 15.37
N ASP A 106 3.32 -0.46 16.09
CA ASP A 106 3.07 -1.88 16.30
C ASP A 106 2.83 -2.59 14.95
N GLN A 107 3.43 -3.77 14.78
CA GLN A 107 3.23 -4.64 13.62
C GLN A 107 1.74 -4.95 13.40
N LEU A 108 0.95 -5.03 14.47
CA LEU A 108 -0.51 -5.18 14.39
C LEU A 108 -1.17 -4.01 13.66
N LEU A 109 -0.73 -2.78 13.94
CA LEU A 109 -1.28 -1.58 13.30
C LEU A 109 -0.90 -1.51 11.82
N ILE A 110 0.35 -1.86 11.47
CA ILE A 110 0.81 -1.95 10.08
C ILE A 110 -0.02 -3.00 9.33
N SER A 111 -0.27 -4.17 9.94
CA SER A 111 -1.07 -5.23 9.32
C SER A 111 -2.51 -4.79 9.06
N GLU A 112 -3.11 -4.02 9.97
CA GLU A 112 -4.46 -3.48 9.80
C GLU A 112 -4.50 -2.41 8.69
N ALA A 113 -3.47 -1.57 8.59
CA ALA A 113 -3.35 -0.59 7.51
C ALA A 113 -3.20 -1.27 6.14
N LEU A 114 -2.43 -2.35 6.05
CA LEU A 114 -2.29 -3.15 4.83
C LEU A 114 -3.61 -3.85 4.46
N ASN A 115 -4.36 -4.36 5.43
CA ASN A 115 -5.70 -4.91 5.18
C ASN A 115 -6.67 -3.86 4.65
N CYS A 116 -6.64 -2.66 5.24
CA CYS A 116 -7.45 -1.53 4.81
C CYS A 116 -7.09 -1.10 3.37
N LEU A 117 -5.80 -1.06 3.03
CA LEU A 117 -5.32 -0.84 1.67
C LEU A 117 -5.83 -1.90 0.70
N LYS A 118 -5.74 -3.18 1.07
CA LYS A 118 -6.24 -4.29 0.25
C LYS A 118 -7.75 -4.16 -0.01
N THR A 119 -8.52 -3.81 1.00
CA THR A 119 -9.96 -3.52 0.85
C THR A 119 -10.18 -2.32 -0.08
N ALA A 120 -9.44 -1.22 0.07
CA ALA A 120 -9.56 -0.05 -0.81
C ALA A 120 -9.33 -0.41 -2.29
N ILE A 121 -8.30 -1.21 -2.57
CA ILE A 121 -7.99 -1.67 -3.94
C ILE A 121 -9.10 -2.58 -4.47
N MET A 122 -9.58 -3.52 -3.66
CA MET A 122 -10.61 -4.48 -4.07
C MET A 122 -11.95 -3.82 -4.40
N TYR A 123 -12.32 -2.76 -3.68
CA TYR A 123 -13.59 -2.04 -3.87
C TYR A 123 -13.48 -0.80 -4.77
N THR A 124 -12.33 -0.55 -5.40
CA THR A 124 -12.21 0.50 -6.42
C THR A 124 -12.90 0.04 -7.71
N ASP A 125 -13.89 0.80 -8.20
CA ASP A 125 -14.62 0.49 -9.43
C ASP A 125 -13.69 0.57 -10.65
N SER A 126 -14.01 -0.22 -11.67
CA SER A 126 -13.36 -0.30 -12.96
C SER A 126 -13.03 1.05 -13.61
N SER A 127 -13.87 2.08 -13.45
CA SER A 127 -13.62 3.44 -13.96
C SER A 127 -12.49 4.17 -13.25
N ASP A 128 -12.26 3.87 -11.97
CA ASP A 128 -11.39 4.64 -11.09
C ASP A 128 -10.12 3.87 -10.69
N LYS A 129 -9.95 2.65 -11.21
CA LYS A 129 -8.74 1.84 -10.98
C LYS A 129 -7.47 2.58 -11.38
N ASP A 130 -7.50 3.28 -12.52
CA ASP A 130 -6.37 4.10 -12.97
C ASP A 130 -6.05 5.23 -11.98
N LEU A 131 -7.07 5.88 -11.39
CA LEU A 131 -6.86 6.98 -10.46
C LEU A 131 -6.22 6.49 -9.17
N PHE A 132 -6.78 5.43 -8.56
CA PHE A 132 -6.27 4.90 -7.30
C PHE A 132 -4.89 4.22 -7.48
N ILE A 133 -4.69 3.50 -8.58
CA ILE A 133 -3.40 2.83 -8.83
C ILE A 133 -2.29 3.83 -9.11
N ASN A 134 -2.55 4.87 -9.91
CA ASN A 134 -1.54 5.86 -10.27
C ASN A 134 -1.16 6.71 -9.06
N LEU A 135 -2.11 6.97 -8.16
CA LEU A 135 -1.85 7.62 -6.88
C LEU A 135 -0.82 6.84 -6.03
N ILE A 136 -0.78 5.51 -6.12
CA ILE A 136 0.16 4.68 -5.35
C ILE A 136 1.46 4.43 -6.13
N LEU A 137 1.37 3.98 -7.39
CA LEU A 137 2.54 3.62 -8.20
C LEU A 137 3.39 4.82 -8.59
N LEU A 138 2.77 5.98 -8.79
CA LEU A 138 3.45 7.23 -9.13
C LEU A 138 3.67 8.11 -7.90
N ASP A 139 3.44 7.59 -6.70
CA ASP A 139 3.78 8.28 -5.46
C ASP A 139 5.30 8.51 -5.42
N GLU A 140 5.70 9.77 -5.31
CA GLU A 140 7.09 10.19 -5.34
C GLU A 140 7.93 9.45 -4.27
N ASP A 141 7.37 9.17 -3.09
CA ASP A 141 8.09 8.45 -2.04
C ASP A 141 8.32 6.99 -2.43
N ILE A 142 7.34 6.35 -3.06
CA ILE A 142 7.44 4.95 -3.52
C ILE A 142 8.46 4.84 -4.65
N VAL A 143 8.36 5.73 -5.64
CA VAL A 143 9.27 5.80 -6.79
C VAL A 143 10.70 6.06 -6.31
N ASN A 144 10.89 7.05 -5.44
CA ASN A 144 12.21 7.37 -4.87
C ASN A 144 12.77 6.22 -4.04
N LYS A 145 11.95 5.49 -3.27
CA LYS A 145 12.41 4.31 -2.53
C LYS A 145 12.84 3.19 -3.46
N ILE A 146 12.10 2.90 -4.52
CA ILE A 146 12.48 1.90 -5.54
C ILE A 146 13.79 2.33 -6.24
N HIS A 147 13.96 3.61 -6.56
CA HIS A 147 15.22 4.14 -7.11
C HIS A 147 16.37 4.11 -6.10
N SER A 148 16.11 4.37 -4.82
CA SER A 148 17.13 4.32 -3.77
C SER A 148 17.68 2.91 -3.56
N VAL A 149 16.85 1.90 -3.81
CA VAL A 149 17.31 0.50 -3.82
C VAL A 149 18.37 0.28 -4.89
N SER A 150 18.35 1.03 -6.01
CA SER A 150 19.34 0.95 -7.10
C SER A 150 20.77 1.31 -6.69
N SER A 151 20.96 2.14 -5.65
CA SER A 151 22.30 2.63 -5.33
C SER A 151 23.18 1.52 -4.78
N VAL A 152 24.22 1.19 -5.55
CA VAL A 152 25.20 0.10 -5.36
C VAL A 152 25.95 0.20 -4.02
N GLU A 153 25.85 1.33 -3.32
CA GLU A 153 26.55 1.56 -2.05
C GLU A 153 25.93 0.85 -0.84
N LYS A 154 24.68 0.37 -0.92
CA LYS A 154 24.08 -0.45 0.16
C LYS A 154 24.36 -1.94 -0.07
N THR A 155 25.63 -2.32 -0.07
CA THR A 155 26.08 -3.73 -0.12
C THR A 155 25.58 -4.57 1.06
N ILE A 156 25.05 -3.94 2.10
CA ILE A 156 24.26 -4.53 3.17
C ILE A 156 23.18 -3.49 3.50
N LEU A 157 21.90 -3.87 3.61
CA LEU A 157 20.89 -3.02 4.24
C LEU A 157 21.40 -2.67 5.65
N SER A 158 22.00 -1.50 5.79
CA SER A 158 22.87 -1.17 6.91
C SER A 158 22.09 -0.74 8.16
N SER A 159 20.78 -0.50 8.02
CA SER A 159 19.88 -0.19 9.13
C SER A 159 18.65 -1.11 9.16
N LEU A 160 18.19 -1.44 10.37
CA LEU A 160 16.90 -2.12 10.57
C LEU A 160 15.75 -1.32 9.95
N GLU A 161 15.86 0.01 9.98
CA GLU A 161 14.95 0.97 9.38
C GLU A 161 14.81 0.74 7.87
N ASP A 162 15.92 0.65 7.14
CA ASP A 162 15.90 0.37 5.71
C ASP A 162 15.19 -0.96 5.40
N LEU A 163 15.39 -1.99 6.23
CA LEU A 163 14.76 -3.30 6.03
C LEU A 163 13.26 -3.24 6.25
N SER A 164 12.81 -2.58 7.30
CA SER A 164 11.38 -2.37 7.55
C SER A 164 10.71 -1.55 6.47
N GLN A 165 11.37 -0.51 5.94
CA GLN A 165 10.84 0.28 4.83
C GLN A 165 10.79 -0.53 3.53
N LEU A 166 11.81 -1.34 3.26
CA LEU A 166 11.84 -2.25 2.11
C LEU A 166 10.72 -3.30 2.21
N HIS A 167 10.49 -3.85 3.41
CA HIS A 167 9.41 -4.79 3.66
C HIS A 167 8.03 -4.13 3.46
N ALA A 168 7.84 -2.92 3.97
CA ALA A 168 6.61 -2.14 3.78
C ALA A 168 6.36 -1.86 2.29
N LEU A 169 7.39 -1.44 1.56
CA LEU A 169 7.35 -1.23 0.11
C LEU A 169 6.98 -2.52 -0.64
N GLY A 170 7.65 -3.62 -0.33
CA GLY A 170 7.36 -4.94 -0.90
C GLY A 170 5.93 -5.38 -0.64
N SER A 171 5.41 -5.12 0.58
CA SER A 171 4.03 -5.44 0.96
C SER A 171 3.01 -4.64 0.14
N VAL A 172 3.22 -3.33 -0.04
CA VAL A 172 2.35 -2.48 -0.87
C VAL A 172 2.34 -2.95 -2.32
N ILE A 173 3.53 -3.19 -2.91
CA ILE A 173 3.67 -3.69 -4.28
C ILE A 173 3.00 -5.06 -4.43
N SER A 174 3.15 -5.94 -3.43
CA SER A 174 2.53 -7.26 -3.42
C SER A 174 1.01 -7.18 -3.43
N ILE A 175 0.44 -6.36 -2.55
CA ILE A 175 -1.02 -6.18 -2.44
C ILE A 175 -1.59 -5.63 -3.75
N LEU A 176 -0.91 -4.66 -4.38
CA LEU A 176 -1.31 -4.17 -5.70
C LEU A 176 -1.28 -5.30 -6.72
N ALA A 177 -0.13 -5.97 -6.86
CA ALA A 177 0.05 -7.00 -7.88
C ALA A 177 -0.90 -8.19 -7.69
N GLU A 178 -1.16 -8.65 -6.46
CA GLU A 178 -2.05 -9.78 -6.18
C GLU A 178 -3.54 -9.47 -6.41
N SER A 179 -3.92 -8.19 -6.43
CA SER A 179 -5.35 -7.80 -6.42
C SER A 179 -6.08 -8.11 -7.74
N SER A 180 -5.40 -8.04 -8.89
CA SER A 180 -5.97 -8.49 -10.17
C SER A 180 -4.90 -8.58 -11.27
N THR A 181 -5.24 -9.24 -12.38
CA THR A 181 -4.42 -9.25 -13.61
C THR A 181 -4.11 -7.86 -14.15
N TYR A 182 -5.02 -6.90 -13.98
CA TYR A 182 -4.83 -5.50 -14.39
C TYR A 182 -3.78 -4.81 -13.52
N PHE A 183 -3.92 -4.87 -12.19
CA PHE A 183 -2.95 -4.26 -11.26
C PHE A 183 -1.56 -4.90 -11.41
N CYS A 184 -1.49 -6.24 -11.53
CA CYS A 184 -0.26 -6.96 -11.82
C CYS A 184 0.43 -6.44 -13.09
N THR A 185 -0.32 -6.24 -14.18
CA THR A 185 0.22 -5.66 -15.42
C THR A 185 0.83 -4.28 -15.16
N ARG A 186 0.10 -3.39 -14.49
CA ARG A 186 0.55 -2.00 -14.25
C ARG A 186 1.80 -1.95 -13.37
N VAL A 187 1.85 -2.73 -12.29
CA VAL A 187 3.05 -2.82 -11.42
C VAL A 187 4.27 -3.29 -12.21
N LEU A 188 4.12 -4.30 -13.07
CA LEU A 188 5.21 -4.80 -13.91
C LEU A 188 5.66 -3.75 -14.94
N GLN A 189 4.73 -2.99 -15.53
CA GLN A 189 5.04 -1.93 -16.48
C GLN A 189 5.86 -0.81 -15.85
N GLU A 190 5.46 -0.34 -14.67
CA GLU A 190 6.05 0.84 -14.03
C GLU A 190 7.38 0.53 -13.31
N HIS A 191 7.51 -0.63 -12.65
CA HIS A 191 8.63 -0.85 -11.72
C HIS A 191 9.49 -2.08 -12.04
N PHE A 192 8.93 -3.14 -12.64
CA PHE A 192 9.68 -4.39 -12.80
C PHE A 192 10.84 -4.27 -13.79
N ALA A 193 10.68 -3.49 -14.87
CA ALA A 193 11.77 -3.24 -15.80
C ALA A 193 12.98 -2.66 -15.07
N HIS A 194 12.77 -1.62 -14.26
CA HIS A 194 13.82 -0.99 -13.46
C HIS A 194 14.44 -1.95 -12.44
N LEU A 195 13.63 -2.76 -11.74
CA LEU A 195 14.13 -3.75 -10.77
C LEU A 195 15.00 -4.83 -11.44
N VAL A 196 14.56 -5.37 -12.58
CA VAL A 196 15.30 -6.38 -13.34
C VAL A 196 16.59 -5.81 -13.90
N ASP A 197 16.56 -4.57 -14.40
CA ASP A 197 17.75 -3.90 -14.90
C ASP A 197 18.78 -3.70 -13.76
N ILE A 198 18.35 -3.37 -12.54
CA ILE A 198 19.25 -3.31 -11.36
C ILE A 198 19.85 -4.68 -11.03
N VAL A 199 19.03 -5.74 -10.97
CA VAL A 199 19.51 -7.10 -10.64
C VAL A 199 20.45 -7.60 -11.74
N GLY A 200 20.17 -7.22 -12.99
CA GLY A 200 20.85 -7.72 -14.17
C GLY A 200 22.07 -6.92 -14.63
N THR A 201 22.29 -5.73 -14.09
CA THR A 201 23.50 -4.96 -14.37
C THR A 201 24.70 -5.69 -13.74
N LYS A 202 25.40 -6.48 -14.57
CA LYS A 202 26.86 -6.61 -14.44
C LYS A 202 27.39 -5.20 -14.60
N ALA A 203 27.46 -4.48 -13.49
CA ALA A 203 28.46 -3.50 -13.18
C ALA A 203 29.47 -3.31 -14.32
N ASP A 204 29.28 -2.30 -15.18
CA ASP A 204 30.27 -1.80 -16.16
C ASP A 204 31.47 -1.14 -15.42
N TYR A 205 31.97 -1.82 -14.38
CA TYR A 205 33.08 -1.39 -13.53
C TYR A 205 34.45 -1.64 -14.21
N GLU A 206 34.46 -2.12 -15.47
CA GLU A 206 35.69 -2.23 -16.26
C GLU A 206 36.34 -0.86 -16.58
N SER A 207 35.69 0.26 -16.25
CA SER A 207 36.29 1.59 -16.45
C SER A 207 36.91 2.24 -15.19
N TRP A 208 36.76 1.68 -13.98
CA TRP A 208 37.22 2.35 -12.73
C TRP A 208 38.12 1.49 -11.81
N GLN A 209 38.51 0.27 -12.18
CA GLN A 209 39.45 -0.54 -11.39
C GLN A 209 40.59 -1.15 -12.22
N LEU A 210 41.32 -0.29 -12.94
CA LEU A 210 42.70 -0.57 -13.37
C LEU A 210 43.66 -0.37 -12.16
N ASN A 211 43.46 -1.13 -11.07
CA ASN A 211 44.45 -1.34 -9.99
C ASN A 211 43.85 -2.17 -8.84
N ASN A 212 43.75 -3.49 -9.02
CA ASN A 212 44.31 -4.46 -8.08
C ASN A 212 44.04 -5.88 -8.55
N CYS A 213 45.13 -6.61 -8.77
CA CYS A 213 45.12 -8.00 -9.15
C CYS A 213 44.67 -8.89 -7.97
N ASN A 214 43.92 -9.95 -8.32
CA ASN A 214 43.74 -11.21 -7.58
C ASN A 214 42.60 -11.29 -6.54
N GLY A 215 41.44 -11.75 -7.02
CA GLY A 215 40.36 -12.31 -6.21
C GLY A 215 39.05 -12.17 -6.97
N SER A 216 38.41 -13.29 -7.34
CA SER A 216 37.13 -13.34 -8.04
C SER A 216 36.03 -12.61 -7.28
N SER A 217 35.88 -11.30 -7.46
CA SER A 217 34.78 -10.53 -6.89
C SER A 217 33.58 -10.59 -7.86
N SER A 218 32.67 -11.52 -7.60
CA SER A 218 31.29 -11.42 -8.09
C SER A 218 30.78 -10.02 -7.80
N ALA A 219 30.22 -9.33 -8.80
CA ALA A 219 29.54 -8.06 -8.59
C ALA A 219 28.55 -8.20 -7.42
N PRO A 220 28.46 -7.21 -6.51
CA PRO A 220 27.54 -7.30 -5.39
C PRO A 220 26.11 -7.36 -5.90
N VAL A 221 25.37 -8.42 -5.54
CA VAL A 221 23.96 -8.55 -5.87
C VAL A 221 23.17 -7.53 -5.05
N ASN A 222 22.30 -6.78 -5.70
CA ASN A 222 21.42 -5.85 -5.03
C ASN A 222 20.28 -6.60 -4.31
N TYR A 223 20.46 -6.88 -3.01
CA TYR A 223 19.48 -7.62 -2.21
C TYR A 223 18.12 -6.95 -2.13
N GLY A 224 18.06 -5.61 -2.14
CA GLY A 224 16.79 -4.89 -2.13
C GLY A 224 16.01 -5.09 -3.43
N ALA A 225 16.68 -4.97 -4.58
CA ALA A 225 16.05 -5.17 -5.87
C ALA A 225 15.64 -6.64 -6.07
N LEU A 226 16.47 -7.58 -5.60
CA LEU A 226 16.16 -9.00 -5.58
C LEU A 226 14.93 -9.29 -4.71
N TYR A 227 14.87 -8.75 -3.50
CA TYR A 227 13.74 -8.92 -2.58
C TYR A 227 12.43 -8.44 -3.22
N LEU A 228 12.41 -7.22 -3.76
CA LEU A 228 11.22 -6.66 -4.41
C LEU A 228 10.82 -7.48 -5.64
N SER A 229 11.79 -7.97 -6.41
CA SER A 229 11.54 -8.83 -7.57
C SER A 229 10.91 -10.16 -7.16
N VAL A 230 11.44 -10.81 -6.12
CA VAL A 230 10.89 -12.07 -5.58
C VAL A 230 9.48 -11.86 -5.04
N GLN A 231 9.24 -10.77 -4.31
CA GLN A 231 7.92 -10.44 -3.80
C GLN A 231 6.91 -10.28 -4.94
N LEU A 232 7.28 -9.52 -5.97
CA LEU A 232 6.44 -9.29 -7.14
C LEU A 232 6.15 -10.59 -7.91
N LEU A 233 7.16 -11.47 -8.06
CA LEU A 233 6.99 -12.79 -8.67
C LEU A 233 6.04 -13.68 -7.86
N SER A 234 6.12 -13.62 -6.52
CA SER A 234 5.20 -14.32 -5.65
C SER A 234 3.76 -13.84 -5.85
N SER A 235 3.54 -12.53 -5.97
CA SER A 235 2.21 -11.97 -6.25
C SER A 235 1.71 -12.35 -7.65
N CYS A 236 2.59 -12.36 -8.66
CA CYS A 236 2.26 -12.83 -10.00
C CYS A 236 1.79 -14.30 -9.99
N ARG A 237 2.38 -15.14 -9.13
CA ARG A 237 1.96 -16.53 -8.94
C ARG A 237 0.53 -16.60 -8.38
N GLU A 238 0.19 -15.80 -7.38
CA GLU A 238 -1.17 -15.79 -6.81
C GLU A 238 -2.22 -15.37 -7.86
N VAL A 239 -1.93 -14.33 -8.66
CA VAL A 239 -2.80 -13.92 -9.77
C VAL A 239 -2.96 -15.02 -10.81
N ALA A 240 -1.87 -15.74 -11.11
CA ALA A 240 -1.91 -16.85 -12.04
C ALA A 240 -2.86 -17.95 -11.53
N LEU A 241 -2.75 -18.34 -10.26
CA LEU A 241 -3.60 -19.39 -9.65
C LEU A 241 -5.09 -19.04 -9.72
N VAL A 242 -5.46 -17.83 -9.31
CA VAL A 242 -6.86 -17.36 -9.37
C VAL A 242 -7.36 -17.32 -10.81
N SER A 243 -6.52 -16.84 -11.74
CA SER A 243 -6.88 -16.82 -13.15
C SER A 243 -7.12 -18.25 -13.67
N TYR A 244 -6.28 -19.22 -13.31
CA TYR A 244 -6.40 -20.63 -13.73
C TYR A 244 -7.73 -21.28 -13.32
N GLU A 245 -8.28 -20.94 -12.16
CA GLU A 245 -9.55 -21.50 -11.66
C GLU A 245 -10.78 -21.03 -12.46
N ASP A 246 -10.73 -19.83 -13.06
CA ASP A 246 -11.80 -19.30 -13.90
C ASP A 246 -11.84 -19.89 -15.33
N PHE A 247 -10.83 -20.66 -15.74
CA PHE A 247 -10.71 -21.19 -17.12
C PHE A 247 -11.43 -22.53 -17.33
N SER A 248 -12.76 -22.50 -17.37
CA SER A 248 -13.56 -23.49 -18.12
C SER A 248 -13.97 -23.01 -19.51
N SER A 249 -13.62 -21.80 -19.94
CA SER A 249 -13.93 -21.32 -21.29
C SER A 249 -12.90 -20.37 -21.88
N VAL A 250 -12.25 -20.84 -22.96
CA VAL A 250 -11.79 -20.08 -24.13
C VAL A 250 -10.67 -19.04 -23.91
N LYS A 251 -9.48 -19.41 -24.40
CA LYS A 251 -8.34 -18.55 -24.74
C LYS A 251 -7.83 -17.68 -23.60
N LEU A 252 -6.87 -18.26 -22.87
CA LEU A 252 -5.80 -17.55 -22.17
C LEU A 252 -5.07 -16.67 -23.20
N ALA A 253 -5.63 -15.51 -23.53
CA ALA A 253 -4.85 -14.40 -24.05
C ALA A 253 -3.83 -14.16 -22.94
N LYS A 254 -2.58 -14.64 -23.13
CA LYS A 254 -1.47 -14.37 -22.23
C LYS A 254 -1.59 -12.90 -21.83
N GLY A 255 -2.01 -12.66 -20.58
CA GLY A 255 -2.26 -11.30 -20.13
C GLY A 255 -1.01 -10.48 -20.38
N SER A 256 -1.17 -9.18 -20.62
CA SER A 256 -0.04 -8.27 -20.83
C SER A 256 1.06 -8.44 -19.77
N TRP A 257 0.67 -8.69 -18.51
CA TRP A 257 1.59 -9.03 -17.42
C TRP A 257 2.50 -10.24 -17.73
N TRP A 258 1.96 -11.35 -18.23
CA TRP A 258 2.73 -12.56 -18.53
C TRP A 258 3.73 -12.33 -19.65
N LEU A 259 3.35 -11.56 -20.68
CA LEU A 259 4.25 -11.21 -21.78
C LEU A 259 5.41 -10.32 -21.31
N ILE A 260 5.14 -9.36 -20.43
CA ILE A 260 6.17 -8.50 -19.83
C ILE A 260 7.11 -9.35 -18.98
N LEU A 261 6.55 -10.21 -18.13
CA LEU A 261 7.30 -11.09 -17.25
C LEU A 261 8.20 -12.03 -18.06
N GLN A 262 7.64 -12.71 -19.06
CA GLN A 262 8.38 -13.62 -19.94
C GLN A 262 9.54 -12.88 -20.63
N LYS A 263 9.26 -11.74 -21.26
CA LYS A 263 10.28 -10.94 -21.97
C LYS A 263 11.42 -10.51 -21.05
N LYS A 264 11.13 -10.14 -19.81
CA LYS A 264 12.14 -9.64 -18.85
C LYS A 264 12.89 -10.78 -18.13
N LEU A 265 12.24 -11.89 -17.83
CA LEU A 265 12.91 -13.08 -17.27
C LEU A 265 13.87 -13.72 -18.29
N GLU A 266 13.51 -13.73 -19.57
CA GLU A 266 14.42 -14.17 -20.64
C GLU A 266 15.72 -13.36 -20.64
N GLN A 267 15.69 -12.07 -20.31
CA GLN A 267 16.90 -11.24 -20.17
C GLN A 267 17.78 -11.68 -18.99
N LEU A 268 17.18 -12.13 -17.88
CA LEU A 268 17.93 -12.59 -16.71
C LEU A 268 18.58 -13.97 -16.90
N ILE A 269 17.94 -14.87 -17.66
CA ILE A 269 18.47 -16.21 -17.94
C ILE A 269 19.75 -16.15 -18.78
N HIS A 270 19.99 -15.04 -19.49
CA HIS A 270 21.17 -14.83 -20.33
C HIS A 270 22.33 -14.08 -19.67
N LEU A 271 22.26 -13.80 -18.35
CA LEU A 271 23.33 -13.16 -17.57
C LEU A 271 24.29 -14.15 -16.90
#